data_AF-A0A950SGV9-F1
#
_entry.id   AF-A0A950SGV9-F1
#
_cell.length_a   1.000
_cell.length_b   1.000
_cell.length_c   1.000
_cell.angle_alpha   90.00
_cell.angle_beta   90.00
_cell.angle_gamma   90.00
#
_symmetry.space_group_name_H-M   'P 1'
#
loop_
_entity.id
_entity.type
_entity.pdbx_description
1 polymer ?
#
loop_
_entity_poly.entity_id
_entity_poly.type
_entity_poly.pdbx_seq_one_letter_code
_entity_poly.pdbx_strand_id
1 'polypeptide(L)' 'LILTGTSNGVGMALAPPQFLKSGDTIRIAIDRLGEIEHSVQ' A
#
# COMPACT_ATOMS: atom_id res chain seq x y z
N LEU A 1 8.44 -14.41 9.76
CA LEU A 1 7.23 -13.66 9.41
C LEU A 1 6.60 -14.32 8.19
N ILE A 2 5.30 -14.57 8.19
CA ILE A 2 4.56 -15.04 7.01
C ILE A 2 3.69 -13.87 6.55
N LEU A 3 3.83 -13.47 5.28
CA LEU A 3 3.04 -12.41 4.66
C LEU A 3 2.00 -13.06 3.74
N THR A 4 0.72 -12.97 4.10
CA THR A 4 -0.37 -13.74 3.45
C THR A 4 -0.83 -13.17 2.11
N GLY A 5 -0.21 -12.08 1.64
CA GLY A 5 -0.56 -11.42 0.39
C GLY A 5 -1.38 -10.14 0.57
N THR A 6 -1.77 -9.54 -0.55
CA THR A 6 -2.55 -8.29 -0.62
C THR A 6 -3.81 -8.50 -1.45
N SER A 7 -4.83 -7.66 -1.24
CA SER A 7 -6.05 -7.64 -2.04
C SER A 7 -5.84 -6.96 -3.40
N ASN A 8 -6.93 -6.80 -4.16
CA ASN A 8 -6.93 -6.05 -5.43
C ASN A 8 -6.62 -4.57 -5.21
N GLY A 9 -6.21 -3.90 -6.29
CA GLY A 9 -5.97 -2.44 -6.31
C GLY A 9 -4.52 -2.02 -6.20
N VAL A 10 -3.57 -2.96 -6.30
CA VAL A 10 -2.15 -2.61 -6.42
C VAL A 10 -1.91 -1.78 -7.67
N GLY A 11 -1.06 -0.76 -7.57
CA GLY A 11 -0.89 0.23 -8.63
C GLY A 11 -0.47 -0.33 -9.99
N MET A 12 0.26 -1.45 -10.01
CA MET A 12 0.62 -2.18 -11.25
C MET A 12 -0.60 -2.71 -12.01
N ALA A 13 -1.68 -3.05 -11.32
CA ALA A 13 -2.90 -3.61 -11.90
C ALA A 13 -3.91 -2.53 -12.35
N LEU A 14 -3.60 -1.25 -12.14
CA LEU A 14 -4.43 -0.13 -12.62
C LEU A 14 -4.23 0.10 -14.13
N ALA A 15 -5.21 0.72 -14.78
CA ALA A 15 -5.15 1.12 -16.19
C ALA A 15 -5.44 2.64 -16.32
N PRO A 16 -4.43 3.50 -16.45
CA PRO A 16 -3.00 3.19 -16.56
C PRO A 16 -2.37 2.75 -15.23
N PRO A 17 -1.25 2.00 -15.24
CA PRO A 17 -0.52 1.65 -14.03
C PRO A 17 -0.03 2.88 -13.28
N GLN A 18 -0.06 2.83 -11.95
CA GLN A 18 0.39 3.91 -11.08
C GLN A 18 1.42 3.37 -10.08
N PHE A 19 2.53 4.09 -9.92
CA PHE A 19 3.59 3.74 -8.97
C PHE A 19 3.82 4.89 -8.01
N LEU A 20 4.32 4.54 -6.82
CA LEU A 20 4.69 5.51 -5.80
C LEU A 20 5.80 6.43 -6.28
N LYS A 21 5.77 7.67 -5.81
CA LYS A 21 6.74 8.73 -6.08
C LYS A 21 7.23 9.32 -4.76
N SER A 22 8.37 10.02 -4.82
CA SER A 22 8.89 10.79 -3.69
C SER A 22 7.82 11.79 -3.21
N GLY A 23 7.60 11.82 -1.89
CA GLY A 23 6.56 12.61 -1.24
C GLY A 23 5.24 11.88 -1.01
N ASP A 24 5.01 10.72 -1.62
CA ASP A 24 3.79 9.94 -1.38
C ASP A 24 3.76 9.37 0.05
N THR A 25 2.57 9.27 0.64
CA THR A 25 2.36 8.60 1.93
C THR A 25 1.37 7.45 1.76
N ILE A 26 1.73 6.27 2.28
CA ILE A 26 0.95 5.05 2.21
C ILE A 26 0.50 4.65 3.62
N ARG A 27 -0.79 4.40 3.78
CA ARG A 27 -1.37 3.85 5.01
C ARG A 27 -1.96 2.46 4.73
N ILE A 28 -1.64 1.51 5.60
CA ILE A 28 -2.20 0.15 5.58
C ILE A 28 -2.88 -0.07 6.92
N ALA A 29 -4.15 -0.49 6.88
CA ALA A 29 -4.94 -0.73 8.08
C ALA A 29 -5.60 -2.10 8.02
N ILE A 30 -5.67 -2.76 9.17
CA ILE A 30 -6.49 -3.97 9.37
C ILE A 30 -7.39 -3.72 10.57
N ASP A 31 -8.68 -3.96 10.38
CA ASP A 31 -9.67 -3.78 11.44
C ASP A 31 -9.27 -4.57 12.70
N ARG A 32 -9.39 -3.91 13.85
CA ARG A 32 -8.99 -4.38 15.19
C ARG A 32 -7.49 -4.67 15.41
N LEU A 33 -6.62 -4.43 14.42
CA LEU A 33 -5.17 -4.52 14.58
C LEU A 33 -4.48 -3.15 14.56
N GLY A 34 -5.11 -2.16 13.93
CA GLY A 34 -4.56 -0.81 13.80
C GLY A 34 -4.00 -0.55 12.40
N GLU A 35 -3.03 0.37 12.33
CA GLU A 35 -2.51 0.87 11.07
C GLU A 35 -1.01 1.17 11.11
N ILE A 36 -0.41 1.11 9.94
CA ILE A 36 0.96 1.58 9.69
C ILE A 36 0.92 2.64 8.59
N GLU A 37 1.80 3.63 8.72
CA GLU A 37 1.96 4.71 7.75
C GLU A 37 3.44 4.84 7.35
N HIS A 38 3.69 5.07 6.06
CA HIS A 38 5.03 5.24 5.52
C HIS A 38 5.06 6.34 4.46
N SER A 39 5.99 7.28 4.60
CA SER A 39 6.26 8.32 3.60
C SER A 39 7.45 7.95 2.73
N VAL A 40 7.26 7.98 1.40
CA VAL A 40 8.30 7.72 0.40
C VAL A 40 9.15 8.97 0.25
N GLN A 41 10.48 8.80 0.28
CA GLN A 41 11.46 9.88 0.11
C GLN A 41 12.18 9.73 -1.22
#